data_AF-A0A126PAJ9-F1
#
_entry.id   AF-A0A126PAJ9-F1
#
_cell.length_a   1.000
_cell.length_b   1.000
_cell.length_c   1.000
_cell.angle_alpha   90.00
_cell.angle_beta   90.00
_cell.angle_gamma   90.00
#
_symmetry.space_group_name_H-M   'P 1'
#
loop_
_entity.id
_entity.type
_entity.pdbx_description
1 polymer ?
#
loop_
_entity_poly.entity_id
_entity_poly.type
_entity_poly.pdbx_seq_one_letter_code
_entity_poly.pdbx_strand_id
1 'polypeptide(L)'
;MKRIFWGSVRALCGLGIWAGSVLLGAPARAQAVAAGRAQVYAVTAADFKVPQVKLADAAVARRINRALLRLIVGANADGIDLLATPQQQLRQADRESRYDTDQKVLRRYGQGFVGADYNVLLNQNYLLSFAFHLEYMGAYPSQADQHATFDLRTGRGLRLVDVVADPPEQLQRRMQGAISRRVGEHLGQIAADPADKAEVADLAERFHWNAATRQVVFEMASRPEAAAAVGLNEFALTPRALLLFYRFELPHVIQNFEPDDTYRFPYARVHPRGPLVPLADAAGAPKKP
;
A
#
# COMPACT_ATOMS: atom_id res chain seq x y z
N MET A 1 -29.81 -6.79 2.58
CA MET A 1 -30.93 -6.03 2.00
C MET A 1 -31.64 -5.21 3.08
N LYS A 2 -31.35 -3.91 3.17
CA LYS A 2 -32.18 -2.92 3.89
C LYS A 2 -32.00 -1.58 3.16
N ARG A 3 -33.04 -1.14 2.45
CA ARG A 3 -33.16 0.22 1.88
C ARG A 3 -33.72 1.13 2.96
N ILE A 4 -33.12 2.30 3.16
CA ILE A 4 -33.75 3.43 3.83
C ILE A 4 -33.68 4.62 2.87
N PHE A 5 -34.85 5.18 2.64
CA PHE A 5 -35.18 6.23 1.70
C PHE A 5 -35.56 7.46 2.53
N TRP A 6 -34.91 8.61 2.36
CA TRP A 6 -35.40 9.89 2.90
C TRP A 6 -35.18 11.03 1.89
N GLY A 7 -36.25 11.30 1.14
CA GLY A 7 -36.95 12.59 1.06
C GLY A 7 -36.22 13.92 1.28
N SER A 8 -36.18 14.68 0.18
CA SER A 8 -36.75 16.03 0.01
C SER A 8 -36.03 17.30 0.50
N VAL A 9 -35.55 18.06 -0.49
CA VAL A 9 -35.89 19.47 -0.84
C VAL A 9 -35.90 20.53 0.28
N ARG A 10 -35.05 21.56 0.14
CA ARG A 10 -35.49 22.97 0.06
C ARG A 10 -34.39 23.90 -0.48
N ALA A 11 -34.78 24.67 -1.49
CA ALA A 11 -34.09 25.84 -2.00
C ALA A 11 -34.33 27.05 -1.07
N LEU A 12 -33.32 27.92 -0.96
CA LEU A 12 -33.50 29.30 -0.53
C LEU A 12 -32.46 30.16 -1.28
N CYS A 13 -32.98 31.00 -2.17
CA CYS A 13 -32.26 32.04 -2.88
C CYS A 13 -31.89 33.16 -1.91
N GLY A 14 -30.60 33.46 -1.81
CA GLY A 14 -30.09 34.68 -1.19
C GLY A 14 -29.31 35.49 -2.22
N LEU A 15 -29.90 36.57 -2.72
CA LEU A 15 -29.24 37.59 -3.51
C LEU A 15 -28.39 38.46 -2.57
N GLY A 16 -27.09 38.15 -2.50
CA GLY A 16 -26.09 38.93 -1.80
C GLY A 16 -25.29 39.79 -2.76
N ILE A 17 -25.38 41.11 -2.58
CA ILE A 17 -24.63 42.14 -3.30
C ILE A 17 -23.13 41.97 -3.00
N TRP A 18 -22.33 41.66 -4.03
CA TRP A 18 -20.86 41.57 -3.92
C TRP A 18 -20.23 42.95 -4.17
N ALA A 19 -19.70 43.54 -3.10
CA ALA A 19 -18.77 44.66 -3.20
C ALA A 19 -17.39 44.13 -3.66
N GLY A 20 -16.89 44.67 -4.77
CA GLY A 20 -15.59 44.32 -5.34
C GLY A 20 -14.44 44.86 -4.50
N SER A 21 -13.84 43.99 -3.68
CA SER A 21 -12.52 44.22 -3.10
C SER A 21 -11.47 43.60 -4.02
N VAL A 22 -10.73 44.45 -4.73
CA VAL A 22 -9.50 44.05 -5.44
C VAL A 22 -8.44 43.78 -4.38
N LEU A 23 -8.39 42.54 -3.88
CA LEU A 23 -7.30 42.04 -3.06
C LEU A 23 -6.10 41.82 -3.98
N LEU A 24 -5.16 42.77 -3.97
CA LEU A 24 -3.81 42.57 -4.47
C LEU A 24 -3.21 41.37 -3.73
N GLY A 25 -3.21 40.21 -4.38
CA GLY A 25 -2.73 38.96 -3.82
C GLY A 25 -1.27 39.11 -3.40
N ALA A 26 -1.03 39.06 -2.09
CA ALA A 26 0.31 38.86 -1.58
C ALA A 26 0.90 37.61 -2.25
N PRO A 27 2.16 37.64 -2.72
CA PRO A 27 2.78 36.45 -3.31
C PRO A 27 2.66 35.32 -2.30
N ALA A 28 2.06 34.20 -2.72
CA ALA A 28 1.90 33.02 -1.90
C ALA A 28 3.26 32.66 -1.31
N ARG A 29 3.47 33.02 -0.03
CA ARG A 29 4.70 32.69 0.69
C ARG A 29 4.81 31.18 0.63
N ALA A 30 5.77 30.68 -0.14
CA ALA A 30 6.12 29.28 -0.19
C ALA A 30 6.38 28.86 1.25
N GLN A 31 5.45 28.09 1.84
CA GLN A 31 5.67 27.45 3.12
C GLN A 31 6.98 26.69 3.00
N ALA A 32 7.99 27.14 3.74
CA ALA A 32 9.28 26.50 3.75
C ALA A 32 9.04 25.05 4.17
N VAL A 33 9.30 24.13 3.24
CA VAL A 33 9.22 22.71 3.51
C VAL A 33 10.20 22.42 4.63
N ALA A 34 9.69 22.01 5.80
CA ALA A 34 10.53 21.71 6.95
C ALA A 34 11.60 20.69 6.53
N ALA A 35 12.86 20.97 6.88
CA ALA A 35 14.00 20.16 6.47
C ALA A 35 13.74 18.68 6.79
N GLY A 36 13.80 17.82 5.75
CA GLY A 36 13.58 16.37 5.90
C GLY A 36 12.13 15.89 5.80
N ARG A 37 11.19 16.73 5.36
CA ARG A 37 9.82 16.32 4.99
C ARG A 37 9.49 16.68 3.54
N ALA A 38 8.57 15.96 2.93
CA ALA A 38 7.95 16.29 1.66
C ALA A 38 6.58 16.95 1.86
N GLN A 39 6.17 17.83 0.94
CA GLN A 39 4.74 18.12 0.78
C GLN A 39 4.14 17.08 -0.16
N VAL A 40 3.12 16.36 0.30
CA VAL A 40 2.41 15.35 -0.50
C VAL A 40 1.02 15.89 -0.81
N TYR A 41 0.60 15.81 -2.07
CA TYR A 41 -0.73 16.17 -2.52
C TYR A 41 -1.25 15.12 -3.50
N ALA A 42 -2.58 15.02 -3.64
CA ALA A 42 -3.19 14.07 -4.54
C ALA A 42 -3.40 14.70 -5.93
N VAL A 43 -3.17 13.90 -6.97
CA VAL A 43 -3.73 14.12 -8.31
C VAL A 43 -4.84 13.10 -8.50
N THR A 44 -6.01 13.55 -8.94
CA THR A 44 -7.21 12.71 -9.02
C THR A 44 -7.83 12.72 -10.41
N ALA A 45 -8.31 11.57 -10.87
CA ALA A 45 -9.19 11.46 -12.03
C ALA A 45 -10.12 10.25 -11.82
N ALA A 46 -11.44 10.47 -11.85
CA ALA A 46 -12.43 9.45 -11.51
C ALA A 46 -12.08 8.75 -10.17
N ASP A 47 -11.92 7.43 -10.19
CA ASP A 47 -11.66 6.59 -9.02
C ASP A 47 -10.15 6.40 -8.74
N PHE A 48 -9.29 7.14 -9.46
CA PHE A 48 -7.84 7.14 -9.25
C PHE A 48 -7.39 8.35 -8.45
N LYS A 49 -6.68 8.11 -7.36
CA LYS A 49 -6.04 9.08 -6.48
C LYS A 49 -4.59 8.69 -6.28
N VAL A 50 -3.69 9.44 -6.90
CA VAL A 50 -2.24 9.16 -6.90
C VAL A 50 -1.47 10.26 -6.18
N PRO A 51 -0.52 9.93 -5.29
CA PRO A 51 0.27 10.95 -4.62
C PRO A 51 1.27 11.61 -5.57
N GLN A 52 1.48 12.89 -5.38
CA GLN A 52 2.58 13.67 -5.92
C GLN A 52 3.32 14.36 -4.80
N VAL A 53 4.64 14.45 -4.96
CA VAL A 53 5.60 14.97 -4.01
C VAL A 53 6.13 16.32 -4.51
N LYS A 54 6.21 17.28 -3.59
CA LYS A 54 6.90 18.55 -3.77
C LYS A 54 8.00 18.68 -2.71
N LEU A 55 9.19 19.02 -3.17
CA LEU A 55 10.39 19.22 -2.38
C LEU A 55 11.08 20.52 -2.82
N ALA A 56 12.02 21.00 -1.99
CA ALA A 56 12.90 22.10 -2.36
C ALA A 56 13.74 21.74 -3.61
N ASP A 57 14.26 20.52 -3.68
CA ASP A 57 14.87 19.97 -4.88
C ASP A 57 13.79 19.41 -5.83
N ALA A 58 13.48 20.19 -6.87
CA ALA A 58 12.49 19.82 -7.87
C ALA A 58 12.92 18.60 -8.72
N ALA A 59 14.22 18.34 -8.90
CA ALA A 59 14.68 17.18 -9.66
C ALA A 59 14.45 15.89 -8.88
N VAL A 60 14.71 15.92 -7.57
CA VAL A 60 14.40 14.81 -6.65
C VAL A 60 12.89 14.56 -6.60
N ALA A 61 12.08 15.61 -6.46
CA ALA A 61 10.61 15.48 -6.51
C ALA A 61 10.12 14.84 -7.82
N ARG A 62 10.62 15.29 -8.98
CA ARG A 62 10.27 14.70 -10.29
C ARG A 62 10.62 13.22 -10.38
N ARG A 63 11.77 12.80 -9.84
CA ARG A 63 12.18 11.39 -9.82
C ARG A 63 11.21 10.53 -9.02
N ILE A 64 10.82 10.98 -7.82
CA ILE A 64 9.84 10.29 -6.96
C ILE A 64 8.49 10.22 -7.69
N ASN A 65 8.00 11.34 -8.23
CA ASN A 65 6.69 11.39 -8.91
C ASN A 65 6.61 10.47 -10.12
N ARG A 66 7.69 10.37 -10.91
CA ARG A 66 7.77 9.43 -12.02
C ARG A 66 7.75 7.98 -11.55
N ALA A 67 8.46 7.67 -10.46
CA ALA A 67 8.45 6.34 -9.88
C ALA A 67 7.06 5.96 -9.33
N LEU A 68 6.37 6.89 -8.65
CA LEU A 68 5.00 6.69 -8.15
C LEU A 68 4.01 6.41 -9.28
N LEU A 69 4.03 7.22 -10.35
CA LEU A 69 3.15 6.99 -11.50
C LEU A 69 3.45 5.66 -12.20
N ARG A 70 4.72 5.30 -12.35
CA ARG A 70 5.09 4.02 -12.94
C ARG A 70 4.63 2.83 -12.10
N LEU A 71 4.74 2.94 -10.77
CA LEU A 71 4.32 1.90 -9.84
C LEU A 71 2.80 1.70 -9.85
N ILE A 72 2.03 2.79 -9.82
CA ILE A 72 0.58 2.72 -9.68
C ILE A 72 -0.12 2.55 -11.03
N VAL A 73 0.25 3.33 -12.03
CA VAL A 73 -0.42 3.34 -13.34
C VAL A 73 0.32 2.44 -14.32
N GLY A 74 1.61 2.71 -14.53
CA GLY A 74 2.38 2.02 -15.58
C GLY A 74 2.60 0.52 -15.37
N ALA A 75 2.37 0.00 -14.16
CA ALA A 75 2.45 -1.43 -13.87
C ALA A 75 1.09 -2.15 -13.95
N ASN A 76 -0.02 -1.39 -14.04
CA ASN A 76 -1.38 -1.92 -13.90
C ASN A 76 -2.30 -1.57 -15.08
N ALA A 77 -1.83 -0.75 -16.02
CA ALA A 77 -2.58 -0.27 -17.17
C ALA A 77 -1.68 -0.33 -18.42
N ASP A 78 -2.25 -0.77 -19.54
CA ASP A 78 -1.56 -0.98 -20.80
C ASP A 78 -1.71 0.23 -21.73
N GLY A 79 -0.69 0.49 -22.56
CA GLY A 79 -0.78 1.56 -23.56
C GLY A 79 -0.82 2.98 -23.00
N ILE A 80 -0.51 3.17 -21.71
CA ILE A 80 -0.40 4.50 -21.08
C ILE A 80 0.85 5.24 -21.60
N ASP A 81 0.66 6.48 -22.03
CA ASP A 81 1.77 7.38 -22.35
C ASP A 81 2.47 7.84 -21.05
N LEU A 82 3.56 7.16 -20.71
CA LEU A 82 4.37 7.45 -19.52
C LEU A 82 5.08 8.82 -19.55
N LEU A 83 5.05 9.53 -20.67
CA LEU A 83 5.58 10.89 -20.81
C LEU A 83 4.50 11.97 -20.62
N ALA A 84 3.22 11.60 -20.65
CA ALA A 84 2.12 12.52 -20.41
C ALA A 84 2.12 13.06 -18.99
N THR A 85 1.37 14.14 -18.75
CA THR A 85 1.21 14.68 -17.38
C THR A 85 0.51 13.67 -16.47
N PRO A 86 0.72 13.72 -15.13
CA PRO A 86 0.05 12.82 -14.20
C PRO A 86 -1.48 12.75 -14.43
N GLN A 87 -2.12 13.90 -14.58
CA GLN A 87 -3.57 14.00 -14.84
C GLN A 87 -4.01 13.34 -16.15
N GLN A 88 -3.16 13.37 -17.18
CA GLN A 88 -3.45 12.71 -18.46
C GLN A 88 -3.27 11.21 -18.33
N GLN A 89 -2.24 10.73 -17.64
CA GLN A 89 -2.02 9.30 -17.38
C GLN A 89 -3.22 8.70 -16.61
N LEU A 90 -3.72 9.37 -15.56
CA LEU A 90 -4.90 8.88 -14.83
C LEU A 90 -6.17 8.87 -15.70
N ARG A 91 -6.35 9.88 -16.56
CA ARG A 91 -7.47 9.89 -17.51
C ARG A 91 -7.36 8.79 -18.57
N GLN A 92 -6.14 8.43 -18.98
CA GLN A 92 -5.93 7.30 -19.88
C GLN A 92 -6.26 5.98 -19.17
N ALA A 93 -5.80 5.79 -17.94
CA ALA A 93 -6.12 4.61 -17.13
C ALA A 93 -7.63 4.46 -16.88
N ASP A 94 -8.34 5.53 -16.53
CA ASP A 94 -9.81 5.51 -16.40
C ASP A 94 -10.52 5.19 -17.71
N ARG A 95 -10.04 5.73 -18.83
CA ARG A 95 -10.61 5.42 -20.14
C ARG A 95 -10.38 3.96 -20.51
N GLU A 96 -9.18 3.46 -20.30
CA GLU A 96 -8.79 2.08 -20.60
C GLU A 96 -9.61 1.10 -19.77
N SER A 97 -9.75 1.34 -18.47
CA SER A 97 -10.54 0.47 -17.60
C SER A 97 -11.99 0.36 -18.06
N ARG A 98 -12.54 1.40 -18.69
CA ARG A 98 -13.93 1.41 -19.18
C ARG A 98 -14.07 0.99 -20.64
N TYR A 99 -12.98 0.80 -21.38
CA TYR A 99 -13.04 0.52 -22.81
C TYR A 99 -13.20 -0.98 -23.08
N ASP A 100 -14.30 -1.33 -23.74
CA ASP A 100 -14.54 -2.67 -24.25
C ASP A 100 -13.87 -2.82 -25.61
N THR A 101 -12.81 -3.64 -25.68
CA THR A 101 -12.05 -3.87 -26.92
C THR A 101 -12.86 -4.58 -28.00
N ASP A 102 -13.79 -5.47 -27.61
CA ASP A 102 -14.54 -6.31 -28.54
C ASP A 102 -15.69 -5.51 -29.16
N GLN A 103 -16.40 -4.77 -28.33
CA GLN A 103 -17.52 -3.93 -28.76
C GLN A 103 -17.08 -2.54 -29.24
N LYS A 104 -15.84 -2.14 -28.96
CA LYS A 104 -15.29 -0.80 -29.24
C LYS A 104 -16.12 0.34 -28.64
N VAL A 105 -16.66 0.13 -27.45
CA VAL A 105 -17.49 1.10 -26.72
C VAL A 105 -16.95 1.38 -25.34
N LEU A 106 -17.27 2.55 -24.79
CA LEU A 106 -17.02 2.86 -23.38
C LEU A 106 -18.19 2.33 -22.53
N ARG A 107 -17.89 1.43 -21.61
CA ARG A 107 -18.84 0.89 -20.64
C ARG A 107 -19.06 1.89 -19.49
N ARG A 108 -20.17 1.70 -18.78
CA ARG A 108 -20.47 2.46 -17.55
C ARG A 108 -19.67 1.98 -16.34
N TYR A 109 -19.21 0.75 -16.37
CA TYR A 109 -18.39 0.13 -15.33
C TYR A 109 -17.02 -0.21 -15.89
N GLY A 110 -15.99 -0.12 -15.06
CA GLY A 110 -14.63 -0.51 -15.42
C GLY A 110 -14.43 -2.04 -15.37
N GLN A 111 -13.39 -2.50 -16.06
CA GLN A 111 -12.83 -3.85 -16.06
C GLN A 111 -11.30 -3.71 -15.99
N GLY A 112 -10.61 -4.68 -15.39
CA GLY A 112 -9.17 -4.58 -15.14
C GLY A 112 -8.87 -3.64 -13.98
N PHE A 113 -7.87 -2.76 -14.10
CA PHE A 113 -7.49 -1.80 -13.06
C PHE A 113 -8.45 -0.60 -13.05
N VAL A 114 -9.28 -0.48 -12.02
CA VAL A 114 -10.42 0.45 -11.99
C VAL A 114 -10.28 1.59 -10.99
N GLY A 115 -9.36 1.48 -10.04
CA GLY A 115 -9.18 2.50 -9.02
C GLY A 115 -7.86 2.38 -8.28
N ALA A 116 -7.44 3.48 -7.67
CA ALA A 116 -6.27 3.50 -6.81
C ALA A 116 -6.41 4.58 -5.73
N ASP A 117 -6.04 4.26 -4.50
CA ASP A 117 -5.84 5.25 -3.42
C ASP A 117 -4.50 5.02 -2.72
N TYR A 118 -4.13 5.92 -1.82
CA TYR A 118 -2.88 5.83 -1.07
C TYR A 118 -3.00 6.38 0.35
N ASN A 119 -2.11 5.88 1.20
CA ASN A 119 -1.86 6.38 2.56
C ASN A 119 -0.37 6.73 2.72
N VAL A 120 -0.09 7.85 3.40
CA VAL A 120 1.29 8.20 3.79
C VAL A 120 1.59 7.56 5.13
N LEU A 121 2.46 6.54 5.13
CA LEU A 121 2.84 5.82 6.34
C LEU A 121 3.96 6.52 7.13
N LEU A 122 4.84 7.22 6.41
CA LEU A 122 5.97 7.96 6.99
C LEU A 122 6.34 9.14 6.09
N ASN A 123 6.61 10.30 6.68
CA ASN A 123 7.12 11.49 5.98
C ASN A 123 7.96 12.36 6.94
N GLN A 124 9.13 11.85 7.31
CA GLN A 124 10.06 12.51 8.22
C GLN A 124 11.47 11.95 8.08
N ASN A 125 12.47 12.68 8.58
CA ASN A 125 13.88 12.25 8.58
C ASN A 125 14.40 11.88 7.19
N TYR A 126 13.94 12.58 6.16
CA TYR A 126 14.25 12.30 4.75
C TYR A 126 13.78 10.93 4.24
N LEU A 127 12.83 10.30 4.93
CA LEU A 127 12.18 9.08 4.49
C LEU A 127 10.71 9.36 4.19
N LEU A 128 10.23 8.81 3.08
CA LEU A 128 8.84 8.88 2.66
C LEU A 128 8.35 7.48 2.31
N SER A 129 7.35 6.97 3.03
CA SER A 129 6.78 5.64 2.83
C SER A 129 5.29 5.77 2.52
N PHE A 130 4.84 5.01 1.53
CA PHE A 130 3.45 4.92 1.11
C PHE A 130 2.93 3.49 1.21
N ALA A 131 1.62 3.37 1.45
CA ALA A 131 0.81 2.22 1.07
C ALA A 131 -0.13 2.67 -0.05
N PHE A 132 -0.30 1.83 -1.06
CA PHE A 132 -1.23 2.02 -2.17
C PHE A 132 -2.27 0.93 -2.11
N HIS A 133 -3.53 1.31 -2.31
CA HIS A 133 -4.65 0.40 -2.41
C HIS A 133 -5.13 0.41 -3.86
N LEU A 134 -5.00 -0.73 -4.55
CA LEU A 134 -5.32 -0.87 -5.97
C LEU A 134 -6.57 -1.72 -6.11
N GLU A 135 -7.54 -1.23 -6.88
CA GLU A 135 -8.81 -1.90 -7.12
C GLU A 135 -8.88 -2.44 -8.54
N TYR A 136 -9.33 -3.69 -8.66
CA TYR A 136 -9.52 -4.35 -9.94
C TYR A 136 -10.94 -4.91 -10.05
N MET A 137 -11.44 -4.95 -11.28
CA MET A 137 -12.75 -5.51 -11.62
C MET A 137 -12.60 -6.58 -12.70
N GLY A 138 -12.89 -7.83 -12.34
CA GLY A 138 -12.98 -8.94 -13.27
C GLY A 138 -14.35 -9.60 -13.21
N ALA A 139 -14.37 -10.94 -13.12
CA ALA A 139 -15.59 -11.66 -12.75
C ALA A 139 -16.07 -11.28 -11.34
N TYR A 140 -15.14 -10.93 -10.45
CA TYR A 140 -15.38 -10.42 -9.11
C TYR A 140 -14.46 -9.22 -8.85
N PRO A 141 -14.83 -8.31 -7.94
CA PRO A 141 -13.91 -7.28 -7.45
C PRO A 141 -12.73 -7.93 -6.74
N SER A 142 -11.53 -7.39 -6.93
CA SER A 142 -10.33 -7.80 -6.20
C SER A 142 -9.48 -6.59 -5.86
N GLN A 143 -8.66 -6.73 -4.82
CA GLN A 143 -7.81 -5.65 -4.31
C GLN A 143 -6.37 -6.13 -4.14
N ALA A 144 -5.43 -5.23 -4.41
CA ALA A 144 -4.02 -5.43 -4.10
C ALA A 144 -3.47 -4.22 -3.36
N ASP A 145 -2.74 -4.47 -2.28
CA ASP A 145 -1.96 -3.44 -1.63
C ASP A 145 -0.52 -3.49 -2.13
N GLN A 146 0.08 -2.32 -2.31
CA GLN A 146 1.48 -2.17 -2.69
C GLN A 146 2.17 -1.12 -1.80
N HIS A 147 3.48 -1.27 -1.60
CA HIS A 147 4.24 -0.37 -0.76
C HIS A 147 5.49 0.15 -1.46
N ALA A 148 5.82 1.41 -1.17
CA ALA A 148 7.08 2.00 -1.62
C ALA A 148 7.66 2.96 -0.58
N THR A 149 8.97 2.88 -0.40
CA THR A 149 9.74 3.78 0.46
C THR A 149 10.78 4.52 -0.36
N PHE A 150 10.91 5.84 -0.17
CA PHE A 150 11.83 6.71 -0.89
C PHE A 150 12.75 7.45 0.08
N ASP A 151 14.00 7.68 -0.36
CA ASP A 151 14.91 8.65 0.24
C ASP A 151 14.68 10.04 -0.37
N LEU A 152 14.24 10.99 0.44
CA LEU A 152 13.93 12.37 0.03
C LEU A 152 15.18 13.19 -0.34
N ARG A 153 16.39 12.71 -0.05
CA ARG A 153 17.63 13.38 -0.48
C ARG A 153 17.96 13.05 -1.94
N THR A 154 17.66 11.83 -2.38
CA THR A 154 18.11 11.30 -3.67
C THR A 154 16.95 11.01 -4.63
N GLY A 155 15.73 10.93 -4.12
CA GLY A 155 14.53 10.53 -4.86
C GLY A 155 14.53 9.05 -5.27
N ARG A 156 15.43 8.26 -4.71
CA ARG A 156 15.57 6.84 -5.03
C ARG A 156 14.56 6.02 -4.22
N GLY A 157 13.91 5.06 -4.88
CA GLY A 157 13.18 4.00 -4.19
C GLY A 157 14.16 3.12 -3.42
N LEU A 158 13.91 2.92 -2.13
CA LEU A 158 14.74 2.11 -1.25
C LEU A 158 14.31 0.66 -1.32
N ARG A 159 15.28 -0.24 -1.29
CA ARG A 159 15.06 -1.67 -1.04
C ARG A 159 15.27 -1.97 0.43
N LEU A 160 14.79 -3.12 0.90
CA LEU A 160 14.95 -3.51 2.29
C LEU A 160 16.42 -3.54 2.73
N VAL A 161 17.28 -4.06 1.84
CA VAL A 161 18.72 -4.06 2.06
C VAL A 161 19.26 -2.65 2.26
N ASP A 162 18.69 -1.58 1.71
CA ASP A 162 19.21 -0.22 1.91
C ASP A 162 18.99 0.31 3.34
N VAL A 163 18.04 -0.26 4.08
CA VAL A 163 17.57 0.25 5.39
C VAL A 163 17.82 -0.69 6.56
N VAL A 164 18.04 -1.98 6.30
CA VAL A 164 18.28 -3.00 7.33
C VAL A 164 19.57 -3.77 7.04
N ALA A 165 20.39 -3.99 8.07
CA ALA A 165 21.67 -4.72 7.99
C ALA A 165 21.57 -6.21 8.33
N ASP A 166 20.42 -6.67 8.84
CA ASP A 166 20.20 -8.09 9.11
C ASP A 166 20.41 -8.94 7.84
N PRO A 167 21.06 -10.11 7.94
CA PRO A 167 21.12 -11.07 6.85
C PRO A 167 19.71 -11.45 6.38
N PRO A 168 19.44 -11.53 5.06
CA PRO A 168 18.12 -11.87 4.52
C PRO A 168 17.52 -13.13 5.13
N GLU A 169 18.32 -14.19 5.28
CA GLU A 169 17.87 -15.46 5.88
C GLU A 169 17.41 -15.32 7.33
N GLN A 170 18.08 -14.48 8.13
CA GLN A 170 17.69 -14.24 9.52
C GLN A 170 16.34 -13.50 9.58
N LEU A 171 16.12 -12.55 8.67
CA LEU A 171 14.87 -11.84 8.60
C LEU A 171 13.73 -12.74 8.08
N GLN A 172 14.00 -13.58 7.08
CA GLN A 172 13.07 -14.61 6.61
C GLN A 172 12.65 -15.55 7.75
N ARG A 173 13.59 -16.11 8.52
CA ARG A 173 13.27 -16.98 9.66
C ARG A 173 12.39 -16.27 10.70
N ARG A 174 12.68 -15.01 11.03
CA ARG A 174 11.85 -14.23 11.96
C ARG A 174 10.44 -13.99 11.40
N MET A 175 10.34 -13.70 10.10
CA MET A 175 9.07 -13.53 9.41
C MET A 175 8.24 -14.81 9.40
N GLN A 176 8.84 -15.95 9.04
CA GLN A 176 8.19 -17.27 9.12
C GLN A 176 7.66 -17.58 10.52
N GLY A 177 8.44 -17.27 11.55
CA GLY A 177 8.00 -17.43 12.94
C GLY A 177 6.85 -16.49 13.33
N ALA A 178 6.79 -15.28 12.77
CA ALA A 178 5.69 -14.35 12.97
C ALA A 178 4.41 -14.81 12.25
N ILE A 179 4.53 -15.25 10.99
CA ILE A 179 3.44 -15.84 10.20
C ILE A 179 2.86 -17.06 10.91
N SER A 180 3.71 -18.01 11.30
CA SER A 180 3.28 -19.23 12.00
C SER A 180 2.51 -18.93 13.28
N ARG A 181 2.98 -17.95 14.07
CA ARG A 181 2.28 -17.54 15.30
C ARG A 181 0.90 -16.97 14.99
N ARG A 182 0.81 -16.06 14.01
CA ARG A 182 -0.45 -15.43 13.60
C ARG A 182 -1.45 -16.47 13.08
N VAL A 183 -1.01 -17.41 12.23
CA VAL A 183 -1.85 -18.50 11.73
C VAL A 183 -2.33 -19.39 12.88
N GLY A 184 -1.44 -19.79 13.80
CA GLY A 184 -1.84 -20.58 14.97
C GLY A 184 -2.85 -19.88 15.87
N GLU A 185 -2.66 -18.58 16.12
CA GLU A 185 -3.62 -17.75 16.87
C GLU A 185 -4.96 -17.64 16.13
N HIS A 186 -4.93 -17.43 14.81
CA HIS A 186 -6.13 -17.30 13.98
C HIS A 186 -6.95 -18.60 13.90
N LEU A 187 -6.30 -19.72 13.64
CA LEU A 187 -6.94 -21.05 13.66
C LEU A 187 -7.51 -21.36 15.05
N GLY A 188 -6.82 -20.96 16.11
CA GLY A 188 -7.31 -21.11 17.49
C GLY A 188 -8.57 -20.28 17.79
N GLN A 189 -8.69 -19.09 17.19
CA GLN A 189 -9.88 -18.24 17.31
C GLN A 189 -11.09 -18.85 16.61
N ILE A 190 -10.92 -19.38 15.40
CA ILE A 190 -11.99 -20.06 14.65
C ILE A 190 -12.41 -21.35 15.37
N ALA A 191 -11.43 -22.13 15.86
CA ALA A 191 -11.69 -23.37 16.59
C ALA A 191 -12.40 -23.18 17.95
N ALA A 192 -12.57 -21.93 18.43
CA ALA A 192 -13.33 -21.65 19.64
C ALA A 192 -14.83 -21.93 19.46
N ASP A 193 -15.35 -21.94 18.22
CA ASP A 193 -16.70 -22.40 17.91
C ASP A 193 -16.68 -23.89 17.53
N PRO A 194 -17.36 -24.79 18.30
CA PRO A 194 -17.43 -26.21 17.97
C PRO A 194 -18.09 -26.53 16.62
N ALA A 195 -18.88 -25.62 16.05
CA ALA A 195 -19.51 -25.79 14.75
C ALA A 195 -18.49 -25.77 13.60
N ASP A 196 -17.32 -25.16 13.80
CA ASP A 196 -16.38 -24.82 12.72
C ASP A 196 -15.25 -25.85 12.56
N LYS A 197 -15.34 -27.03 13.20
CA LYS A 197 -14.25 -28.03 13.17
C LYS A 197 -13.81 -28.46 11.77
N ALA A 198 -14.76 -28.61 10.84
CA ALA A 198 -14.46 -28.98 9.46
C ALA A 198 -13.78 -27.83 8.70
N GLU A 199 -14.22 -26.60 8.96
CA GLU A 199 -13.64 -25.39 8.37
C GLU A 199 -12.21 -25.14 8.87
N VAL A 200 -11.95 -25.34 10.16
CA VAL A 200 -10.59 -25.26 10.74
C VAL A 200 -9.63 -26.24 10.07
N ALA A 201 -10.09 -27.45 9.74
CA ALA A 201 -9.27 -28.45 9.06
C ALA A 201 -8.90 -28.03 7.62
N ASP A 202 -9.88 -27.56 6.83
CA ASP A 202 -9.65 -27.04 5.47
C ASP A 202 -8.73 -25.80 5.49
N LEU A 203 -8.94 -24.87 6.42
CA LEU A 203 -8.08 -23.69 6.57
C LEU A 203 -6.66 -24.06 7.00
N ALA A 204 -6.50 -25.02 7.91
CA ALA A 204 -5.17 -25.50 8.31
C ALA A 204 -4.41 -26.09 7.12
N GLU A 205 -5.08 -26.83 6.24
CA GLU A 205 -4.49 -27.34 5.00
C GLU A 205 -4.05 -26.19 4.07
N ARG A 206 -4.94 -25.21 3.84
CA ARG A 206 -4.65 -24.04 2.97
C ARG A 206 -3.54 -23.14 3.49
N PHE A 207 -3.40 -23.02 4.81
CA PHE A 207 -2.28 -22.30 5.41
C PHE A 207 -1.00 -23.15 5.50
N HIS A 208 -1.00 -24.38 5.01
CA HIS A 208 0.11 -25.32 5.15
C HIS A 208 0.54 -25.49 6.61
N TRP A 209 -0.44 -25.49 7.52
CA TRP A 209 -0.21 -25.53 8.96
C TRP A 209 0.14 -26.95 9.42
N ASN A 210 1.33 -27.11 10.01
CA ASN A 210 1.74 -28.34 10.66
C ASN A 210 1.41 -28.26 12.16
N ALA A 211 0.41 -29.01 12.60
CA ALA A 211 -0.04 -29.02 13.99
C ALA A 211 1.02 -29.56 14.97
N ALA A 212 1.90 -30.47 14.55
CA ALA A 212 2.92 -31.06 15.41
C ALA A 212 4.04 -30.06 15.73
N THR A 213 4.48 -29.28 14.74
CA THR A 213 5.53 -28.26 14.91
C THR A 213 4.97 -26.88 15.24
N ARG A 214 3.66 -26.68 15.09
CA ARG A 214 2.96 -25.39 15.19
C ARG A 214 3.56 -24.34 14.28
N GLN A 215 3.80 -24.73 13.02
CA GLN A 215 4.44 -23.89 12.02
C GLN A 215 3.75 -24.00 10.68
N VAL A 216 3.78 -22.89 9.93
CA VAL A 216 3.47 -22.90 8.49
C VAL A 216 4.67 -23.51 7.76
N VAL A 217 4.39 -24.47 6.88
CA VAL A 217 5.39 -25.12 6.03
C VAL A 217 5.55 -24.31 4.74
N PHE A 218 6.67 -23.60 4.63
CA PHE A 218 7.02 -22.84 3.42
C PHE A 218 7.79 -23.70 2.42
N GLU A 219 7.62 -23.39 1.14
CA GLU A 219 8.31 -24.08 0.06
C GLU A 219 9.80 -23.79 0.15
N MET A 220 10.57 -24.85 0.40
CA MET A 220 12.01 -24.86 0.22
C MET A 220 12.30 -25.82 -0.92
N ALA A 221 12.33 -25.29 -2.14
CA ALA A 221 12.72 -25.99 -3.36
C ALA A 221 11.97 -27.31 -3.63
N SER A 222 10.99 -27.26 -4.55
CA SER A 222 10.45 -28.42 -5.29
C SER A 222 9.40 -29.27 -4.57
N ARG A 223 8.54 -28.67 -3.74
CA ARG A 223 7.36 -29.37 -3.20
C ARG A 223 6.06 -28.65 -3.61
N PRO A 224 5.15 -29.31 -4.34
CA PRO A 224 3.90 -28.70 -4.78
C PRO A 224 2.90 -28.40 -3.64
N GLU A 225 3.17 -28.82 -2.39
CA GLU A 225 2.28 -28.71 -1.23
C GLU A 225 2.81 -27.74 -0.15
N ALA A 226 3.51 -26.67 -0.53
CA ALA A 226 4.10 -25.75 0.44
C ALA A 226 3.75 -24.29 0.14
N ALA A 227 3.67 -23.47 1.21
CA ALA A 227 3.34 -22.06 1.09
C ALA A 227 4.45 -21.31 0.34
N ALA A 228 4.12 -20.29 -0.46
CA ALA A 228 5.12 -19.52 -1.20
C ALA A 228 6.24 -19.01 -0.27
N ALA A 229 7.49 -19.06 -0.74
CA ALA A 229 8.64 -18.59 0.03
C ALA A 229 8.45 -17.13 0.47
N VAL A 230 8.89 -16.80 1.69
CA VAL A 230 8.76 -15.46 2.23
C VAL A 230 9.62 -14.48 1.43
N GLY A 231 8.95 -13.69 0.60
CA GLY A 231 9.53 -12.56 -0.12
C GLY A 231 9.86 -11.41 0.82
N LEU A 232 11.03 -10.81 0.63
CA LEU A 232 11.46 -9.60 1.36
C LEU A 232 11.58 -8.37 0.43
N ASN A 233 10.92 -8.45 -0.73
CA ASN A 233 11.01 -7.44 -1.77
C ASN A 233 10.11 -6.22 -1.49
N GLU A 234 9.04 -6.44 -0.72
CA GLU A 234 8.09 -5.43 -0.34
C GLU A 234 8.22 -5.11 1.15
N PHE A 235 8.31 -3.82 1.45
CA PHE A 235 8.37 -3.32 2.83
C PHE A 235 7.88 -1.88 2.88
N ALA A 236 7.49 -1.47 4.08
CA ALA A 236 7.17 -0.08 4.38
C ALA A 236 7.76 0.33 5.72
N LEU A 237 7.86 1.64 5.93
CA LEU A 237 8.30 2.22 7.19
C LEU A 237 7.16 3.01 7.83
N THR A 238 7.09 2.93 9.15
CA THR A 238 6.25 3.76 10.01
C THR A 238 7.14 4.51 10.99
N PRO A 239 6.64 5.45 11.81
CA PRO A 239 7.49 6.08 12.82
C PRO A 239 8.11 5.13 13.86
N ARG A 240 7.61 3.89 13.99
CA ARG A 240 7.99 2.97 15.09
C ARG A 240 8.49 1.61 14.63
N ALA A 241 8.24 1.22 13.38
CA ALA A 241 8.49 -0.14 12.92
C ALA A 241 8.75 -0.22 11.42
N LEU A 242 9.51 -1.25 11.07
CA LEU A 242 9.53 -1.83 9.73
C LEU A 242 8.29 -2.71 9.56
N LEU A 243 7.61 -2.58 8.43
CA LEU A 243 6.51 -3.44 8.02
C LEU A 243 7.01 -4.38 6.91
N LEU A 244 6.74 -5.67 7.06
CA LEU A 244 6.90 -6.68 6.03
C LEU A 244 5.54 -7.30 5.73
N PHE A 245 5.36 -7.79 4.50
CA PHE A 245 4.06 -8.24 4.02
C PHE A 245 4.11 -9.70 3.56
N TYR A 246 3.07 -10.46 3.88
CA TYR A 246 2.89 -11.83 3.40
C TYR A 246 1.41 -12.18 3.31
N ARG A 247 0.96 -12.56 2.11
CA ARG A 247 -0.41 -12.96 1.79
C ARG A 247 -0.43 -14.43 1.43
N PHE A 248 -1.48 -15.14 1.85
CA PHE A 248 -1.70 -16.55 1.53
C PHE A 248 -2.47 -16.74 0.21
N GLU A 249 -3.05 -15.66 -0.33
CA GLU A 249 -3.79 -15.68 -1.60
C GLU A 249 -4.93 -16.71 -1.60
N LEU A 250 -5.70 -16.75 -0.51
CA LEU A 250 -6.85 -17.63 -0.40
C LEU A 250 -7.87 -17.36 -1.52
N PRO A 251 -8.59 -18.38 -2.01
CA PRO A 251 -9.68 -18.19 -2.97
C PRO A 251 -10.70 -17.16 -2.48
N HIS A 252 -11.24 -16.36 -3.40
CA HIS A 252 -12.18 -15.26 -3.11
C HIS A 252 -13.36 -15.65 -2.19
N VAL A 253 -13.87 -16.89 -2.30
CA VAL A 253 -15.00 -17.41 -1.50
C VAL A 253 -14.69 -17.52 0.00
N ILE A 254 -13.43 -17.64 0.37
CA ILE A 254 -12.96 -17.81 1.76
C ILE A 254 -11.90 -16.76 2.15
N GLN A 255 -11.80 -15.67 1.38
CA GLN A 255 -10.79 -14.64 1.60
C GLN A 255 -10.99 -13.90 2.94
N ASN A 256 -12.21 -13.90 3.49
CA ASN A 256 -12.52 -13.36 4.82
C ASN A 256 -11.80 -14.10 5.97
N PHE A 257 -11.27 -15.30 5.71
CA PHE A 257 -10.45 -16.05 6.65
C PHE A 257 -8.96 -15.78 6.51
N GLU A 258 -8.53 -14.94 5.55
CA GLU A 258 -7.12 -14.61 5.43
C GLU A 258 -6.69 -13.77 6.66
N PRO A 259 -5.63 -14.18 7.39
CA PRO A 259 -5.13 -13.37 8.48
C PRO A 259 -4.57 -12.04 7.95
N ASP A 260 -4.48 -11.04 8.83
CA ASP A 260 -3.76 -9.78 8.52
C ASP A 260 -2.40 -10.11 7.87
N ASP A 261 -2.07 -9.42 6.79
CA ASP A 261 -0.88 -9.68 5.97
C ASP A 261 0.34 -8.85 6.38
N THR A 262 0.18 -7.95 7.36
CA THR A 262 1.15 -6.94 7.74
C THR A 262 1.86 -7.34 9.03
N TYR A 263 3.16 -7.60 8.93
CA TYR A 263 4.00 -8.05 10.03
C TYR A 263 4.90 -6.91 10.50
N ARG A 264 4.78 -6.58 11.79
CA ARG A 264 5.41 -5.40 12.40
C ARG A 264 6.69 -5.79 13.13
N PHE A 265 7.80 -5.19 12.71
CA PHE A 265 9.12 -5.35 13.34
C PHE A 265 9.54 -4.02 13.96
N PRO A 266 9.41 -3.86 15.29
CA PRO A 266 9.93 -2.68 15.98
C PRO A 266 11.41 -2.47 15.66
N TYR A 267 11.86 -1.21 15.56
CA TYR A 267 13.25 -0.93 15.19
C TYR A 267 14.28 -1.51 16.16
N ALA A 268 13.90 -1.73 17.42
CA ALA A 268 14.74 -2.42 18.41
C ALA A 268 14.96 -3.93 18.12
N ARG A 269 14.22 -4.53 17.18
CA ARG A 269 14.29 -5.96 16.82
C ARG A 269 14.90 -6.21 15.45
N VAL A 270 15.42 -5.16 14.80
CA VAL A 270 16.20 -5.21 13.57
C VAL A 270 17.49 -4.44 13.77
N HIS A 271 18.39 -4.47 12.80
CA HIS A 271 19.62 -3.69 12.75
C HIS A 271 19.45 -2.57 11.71
N PRO A 272 18.98 -1.38 12.11
CA PRO A 272 18.86 -0.25 11.20
C PRO A 272 20.18 0.09 10.55
N ARG A 273 20.15 0.48 9.27
CA ARG A 273 21.31 1.03 8.56
C ARG A 273 20.93 2.16 7.62
N GLY A 274 21.94 2.92 7.20
CA GLY A 274 21.78 3.99 6.22
C GLY A 274 20.72 5.01 6.66
N PRO A 275 19.73 5.34 5.81
CA PRO A 275 18.77 6.40 6.11
C PRO A 275 17.78 6.03 7.22
N LEU A 276 17.70 4.76 7.65
CA LEU A 276 16.80 4.34 8.73
C LEU A 276 17.34 4.68 10.14
N VAL A 277 18.66 4.81 10.31
CA VAL A 277 19.28 4.99 11.63
C VAL A 277 18.70 6.18 12.41
N PRO A 278 18.58 7.40 11.84
CA PRO A 278 18.06 8.53 12.59
C PRO A 278 16.59 8.35 13.04
N LEU A 279 15.81 7.62 12.24
CA LEU A 279 14.41 7.31 12.59
C LEU A 279 14.34 6.27 13.72
N ALA A 280 15.18 5.24 13.65
CA ALA A 280 15.25 4.21 14.68
C ALA A 280 15.74 4.76 16.03
N ASP A 281 16.75 5.63 16.02
CA ASP A 281 17.25 6.30 17.23
C ASP A 281 16.15 7.15 17.87
N ALA A 282 15.39 7.90 17.07
CA ALA A 282 14.27 8.70 17.55
C ALA A 282 13.11 7.85 18.09
N ALA A 283 12.98 6.60 17.66
CA ALA A 283 11.99 5.65 18.14
C ALA A 283 12.45 4.87 19.39
N GLY A 284 13.63 5.17 19.94
CA GLY A 284 14.17 4.50 21.12
C GLY A 284 14.81 3.13 20.83
N ALA A 285 15.29 2.90 19.61
CA ALA A 285 16.10 1.72 19.34
C ALA A 285 17.39 1.76 20.19
N PRO A 286 17.83 0.62 20.75
CA PRO A 286 19.04 0.57 21.56
C PRO A 286 20.25 0.97 20.69
N LYS A 287 21.02 1.96 21.17
CA LYS A 287 22.31 2.29 20.55
C LYS A 287 23.21 1.07 20.68
N LYS A 288 23.75 0.60 19.56
CA LYS A 288 24.73 -0.50 19.58
C LYS A 288 25.93 -0.04 20.43
N PRO A 289 26.40 -0.85 21.40
CA PRO A 289 27.65 -0.58 22.09
C PRO A 289 28.83 -0.61 21.10
#